data_AF-A0AAN2TT80-F1
#
_entry.id   AF-A0AAN2TT80-F1
#
_cell.length_a   1.000
_cell.length_b   1.000
_cell.length_c   1.000
_cell.angle_alpha   90.00
_cell.angle_beta   90.00
_cell.angle_gamma   90.00
#
_symmetry.space_group_name_H-M   'P 1'
#
loop_
_entity.id
_entity.type
_entity.pdbx_description
1 polymer ?
#
loop_
_entity_poly.entity_id
_entity_poly.type
_entity_poly.pdbx_seq_one_letter_code
_entity_poly.pdbx_strand_id
1 'polypeptide(L)'
;MGPNYVIMEYLKGPNLKDYLKGKQDIPESITEQIIMIRKELKRVGFIRIKTSIGYFVVTKGNVLKAIDHSDGLTMNDPYNPKMFRDLKKLGLLDTFLKQAKKIDPESYEEWQKNIDFNAI
;
A
#
# COMPACT_ATOMS: atom_id res chain seq x y z
N MET A 1 21.19 -17.67 -18.26
CA MET A 1 20.50 -16.51 -17.67
C MET A 1 21.51 -15.37 -17.54
N GLY A 2 21.14 -14.10 -17.80
CA GLY A 2 22.09 -12.97 -17.97
C GLY A 2 22.32 -12.11 -16.70
N PRO A 3 23.00 -10.97 -16.74
CA PRO A 3 23.26 -10.20 -15.50
C PRO A 3 22.02 -9.51 -14.90
N ASN A 4 20.89 -9.44 -15.62
CA ASN A 4 19.71 -8.64 -15.24
C ASN A 4 18.43 -9.50 -15.08
N TYR A 5 18.48 -10.60 -14.33
CA TYR A 5 17.28 -11.35 -13.97
C TYR A 5 17.19 -11.54 -12.46
N VAL A 6 15.96 -11.49 -11.95
CA VAL A 6 15.64 -11.90 -10.58
C VAL A 6 14.72 -13.11 -10.69
N ILE A 7 15.11 -14.24 -10.10
CA ILE A 7 14.23 -15.38 -9.92
C ILE A 7 13.46 -15.16 -8.62
N MET A 8 12.14 -15.16 -8.69
CA MET A 8 11.26 -15.04 -7.54
C MET A 8 10.18 -16.11 -7.57
N GLU A 9 9.54 -16.35 -6.43
CA GLU A 9 8.38 -17.23 -6.36
C GLU A 9 7.24 -16.72 -7.27
N TYR A 10 6.51 -17.66 -7.88
CA TYR A 10 5.29 -17.31 -8.62
C TYR A 10 4.16 -17.01 -7.63
N LEU A 11 3.72 -15.76 -7.58
CA LEU A 11 2.60 -15.33 -6.73
C LEU A 11 1.28 -15.53 -7.47
N LYS A 12 0.44 -16.43 -6.97
CA LYS A 12 -0.89 -16.70 -7.53
C LYS A 12 -1.94 -15.77 -6.93
N GLY A 13 -2.51 -14.89 -7.76
CA GLY A 13 -3.64 -14.03 -7.41
C GLY A 13 -3.69 -12.72 -8.20
N PRO A 14 -4.81 -11.96 -8.13
CA PRO A 14 -4.89 -10.64 -8.75
C PRO A 14 -4.01 -9.63 -7.99
N ASN A 15 -3.64 -8.54 -8.67
CA ASN A 15 -3.12 -7.38 -7.94
C ASN A 15 -4.23 -6.75 -7.08
N LEU A 16 -3.87 -5.98 -6.05
CA LEU A 16 -4.83 -5.42 -5.11
C LEU A 16 -5.77 -4.40 -5.76
N LYS A 17 -5.31 -3.66 -6.77
CA LYS A 17 -6.18 -2.74 -7.53
C LYS A 17 -7.34 -3.49 -8.18
N ASP A 18 -7.05 -4.59 -8.86
CA ASP A 18 -8.06 -5.41 -9.53
C ASP A 18 -8.94 -6.17 -8.52
N TYR A 19 -8.37 -6.62 -7.40
CA TYR A 19 -9.12 -7.25 -6.31
C TYR A 19 -10.14 -6.32 -5.65
N LEU A 20 -9.84 -5.03 -5.56
CA LEU A 20 -10.72 -4.01 -4.97
C LEU A 20 -11.65 -3.35 -5.97
N LYS A 21 -11.42 -3.54 -7.28
CA LYS A 21 -12.21 -2.89 -8.33
C LYS A 21 -13.69 -3.27 -8.22
N GLY A 22 -14.55 -2.26 -8.12
CA GLY A 22 -16.00 -2.44 -8.03
C GLY A 22 -16.51 -2.87 -6.65
N LYS A 23 -15.64 -3.00 -5.64
CA LYS A 23 -16.08 -3.22 -4.27
C LYS A 23 -16.57 -1.92 -3.65
N GLN A 24 -17.62 -2.03 -2.84
CA GLN A 24 -18.12 -0.90 -2.05
C GLN A 24 -17.29 -0.65 -0.78
N ASP A 25 -16.51 -1.66 -0.35
CA ASP A 25 -15.72 -1.59 0.87
C ASP A 25 -14.38 -2.34 0.73
N ILE A 26 -13.39 -1.91 1.51
CA ILE A 26 -12.10 -2.55 1.71
C ILE A 26 -12.18 -3.44 2.97
N PRO A 27 -11.83 -4.74 2.89
CA PRO A 27 -11.81 -5.59 4.08
C PRO A 27 -10.84 -5.05 5.14
N GLU A 28 -11.23 -5.06 6.41
CA GLU A 28 -10.40 -4.56 7.53
C GLU A 28 -9.01 -5.25 7.56
N SER A 29 -8.96 -6.55 7.24
CA SER A 29 -7.71 -7.32 7.15
C SER A 29 -6.78 -6.86 6.02
N ILE A 30 -7.31 -6.27 4.95
CA ILE A 30 -6.50 -5.70 3.86
C ILE A 30 -5.93 -4.35 4.32
N THR A 31 -6.73 -3.55 5.02
CA THR A 31 -6.27 -2.29 5.63
C THR A 31 -5.14 -2.52 6.63
N GLU A 32 -5.30 -3.49 7.53
CA GLU A 32 -4.28 -3.88 8.50
C GLU A 32 -2.96 -4.27 7.83
N GLN A 33 -3.02 -5.12 6.80
CA GLN A 33 -1.83 -5.54 6.06
C GLN A 33 -1.15 -4.38 5.31
N ILE A 34 -1.91 -3.45 4.75
CA ILE A 34 -1.34 -2.24 4.12
C ILE A 34 -0.59 -1.41 5.15
N ILE A 35 -1.18 -1.16 6.33
CA ILE A 35 -0.55 -0.42 7.42
C ILE A 35 0.75 -1.12 7.83
N MET A 36 0.69 -2.44 8.07
CA MET A 36 1.85 -3.24 8.48
C MET A 36 2.98 -3.16 7.44
N ILE A 37 2.69 -3.35 6.15
CA ILE A 37 3.71 -3.26 5.10
C ILE A 37 4.38 -1.88 5.10
N ARG A 38 3.61 -0.79 5.23
CA ARG A 38 4.18 0.57 5.28
C ARG A 38 5.08 0.76 6.50
N LYS A 39 4.67 0.27 7.67
CA LYS A 39 5.47 0.36 8.90
C LYS A 39 6.76 -0.44 8.77
N GLU A 40 6.69 -1.65 8.23
CA GLU A 40 7.87 -2.50 8.03
C GLU A 40 8.85 -1.87 7.03
N LEU A 41 8.36 -1.31 5.92
CA LEU A 41 9.21 -0.57 4.98
C LEU A 41 9.91 0.61 5.66
N LYS A 42 9.18 1.42 6.44
CA LYS A 42 9.77 2.52 7.22
C LYS A 42 10.79 2.01 8.23
N ARG A 43 10.49 0.93 8.95
CA ARG A 43 11.35 0.32 9.97
C ARG A 43 12.67 -0.17 9.40
N VAL A 44 12.67 -0.75 8.19
CA VAL A 44 13.89 -1.25 7.53
C VAL A 44 14.64 -0.17 6.74
N GLY A 45 14.20 1.10 6.82
CA GLY A 45 14.93 2.24 6.27
C GLY A 45 14.54 2.67 4.86
N PHE A 46 13.38 2.22 4.33
CA PHE A 46 12.86 2.80 3.09
C PHE A 46 12.51 4.26 3.32
N ILE A 47 13.18 5.14 2.57
CA ILE A 47 12.96 6.58 2.59
C ILE A 47 11.90 7.02 1.59
N ARG A 48 11.42 6.11 0.72
CA ARG A 48 10.30 6.32 -0.20
C ARG A 48 9.31 5.17 -0.14
N ILE A 49 8.05 5.50 0.16
CA ILE A 49 6.94 4.52 0.16
C ILE A 49 5.96 4.87 -0.97
N LYS A 50 6.46 4.82 -2.20
CA LYS A 50 5.70 5.09 -3.44
C LYS A 50 5.06 3.81 -3.98
N THR A 51 4.28 3.13 -3.15
CA THR A 51 3.65 1.88 -3.57
C THR A 51 2.24 2.17 -4.11
N SER A 52 2.08 2.09 -5.43
CA SER A 52 0.75 1.94 -6.04
C SER A 52 0.11 0.67 -5.50
N ILE A 53 -1.20 0.66 -5.23
CA ILE A 53 -1.88 -0.57 -4.78
C ILE A 53 -1.80 -1.68 -5.85
N GLY A 54 -1.54 -1.33 -7.12
CA GLY A 54 -1.28 -2.30 -8.19
C GLY A 54 0.00 -3.13 -8.02
N TYR A 55 0.93 -2.74 -7.15
CA TYR A 55 2.15 -3.51 -6.83
C TYR A 55 2.00 -4.42 -5.61
N PHE A 56 0.78 -4.58 -5.09
CA PHE A 56 0.46 -5.64 -4.13
C PHE A 56 -0.26 -6.77 -4.85
N VAL A 57 0.07 -8.01 -4.55
CA VAL A 57 -0.62 -9.21 -5.00
C VAL A 57 -1.44 -9.78 -3.85
N VAL A 58 -2.72 -10.07 -4.11
CA VAL A 58 -3.61 -10.72 -3.15
C VAL A 58 -3.54 -12.22 -3.37
N THR A 59 -2.84 -12.91 -2.46
CA THR A 59 -2.63 -14.36 -2.53
C THR A 59 -3.73 -15.13 -1.78
N LYS A 60 -3.68 -16.46 -1.81
CA LYS A 60 -4.64 -17.33 -1.11
C LYS A 60 -4.75 -16.94 0.37
N GLY A 61 -5.98 -16.82 0.87
CA GLY A 61 -6.25 -16.39 2.25
C GLY A 61 -6.24 -14.88 2.44
N ASN A 62 -6.33 -14.08 1.37
CA ASN A 62 -6.31 -12.61 1.40
C ASN A 62 -5.02 -12.02 1.97
N VAL A 63 -3.89 -12.71 1.76
CA VAL A 63 -2.57 -12.26 2.18
C VAL A 63 -1.94 -11.39 1.10
N LEU A 64 -1.54 -10.17 1.46
CA LEU A 64 -0.86 -9.23 0.59
C LEU A 64 0.64 -9.53 0.52
N LYS A 65 1.16 -9.55 -0.71
CA LYS A 65 2.60 -9.53 -0.97
C LYS A 65 2.95 -8.32 -1.83
N ALA A 66 3.91 -7.53 -1.41
CA ALA A 66 4.43 -6.41 -2.18
C ALA A 66 5.51 -6.89 -3.16
N ILE A 67 5.38 -6.54 -4.44
CA ILE A 67 6.27 -7.06 -5.51
C ILE A 67 7.25 -6.04 -6.08
N ASP A 68 7.01 -4.74 -5.90
CA ASP A 68 7.89 -3.70 -6.44
C ASP A 68 7.98 -2.49 -5.51
N HIS A 69 9.22 -2.17 -5.12
CA HIS A 69 9.62 -0.97 -4.38
C HIS A 69 10.85 -0.31 -5.02
N SER A 70 10.97 -0.37 -6.35
CA SER A 70 12.01 0.34 -7.10
C SER A 70 12.13 1.80 -6.64
N ASP A 71 13.37 2.30 -6.53
CA ASP A 71 13.72 3.63 -6.00
C ASP A 71 13.38 3.89 -4.53
N GLY A 72 13.10 2.86 -3.74
CA GLY A 72 12.76 2.98 -2.30
C GLY A 72 13.83 3.63 -1.42
N LEU A 73 15.08 3.70 -1.91
CA LEU A 73 16.28 4.13 -1.17
C LEU A 73 16.99 5.35 -1.78
N THR A 74 16.52 5.88 -2.91
CA THR A 74 17.26 6.89 -3.69
C THR A 74 16.71 8.32 -3.54
N MET A 75 15.48 8.47 -3.04
CA MET A 75 14.83 9.77 -2.86
C MET A 75 14.00 9.77 -1.57
N ASN A 76 14.12 10.79 -0.73
CA ASN A 76 13.33 10.89 0.50
C ASN A 76 11.92 11.40 0.21
N ASP A 77 10.93 10.50 0.24
CA ASP A 77 9.50 10.75 0.02
C ASP A 77 8.64 9.68 0.74
N PRO A 78 8.69 9.64 2.09
CA PRO A 78 7.99 8.61 2.88
C PRO A 78 6.46 8.81 2.89
N TYR A 79 6.00 10.02 2.57
CA TYR A 79 4.60 10.43 2.55
C TYR A 79 4.00 10.50 1.14
N ASN A 80 4.59 9.79 0.17
CA ASN A 80 4.07 9.79 -1.18
C ASN A 80 2.58 9.39 -1.20
N PRO A 81 1.68 10.23 -1.74
CA PRO A 81 0.23 9.98 -1.67
C PRO A 81 -0.29 8.97 -2.70
N LYS A 82 0.58 8.36 -3.52
CA LYS A 82 0.17 7.50 -4.65
C LYS A 82 -0.82 6.41 -4.26
N MET A 83 -0.59 5.72 -3.15
CA MET A 83 -1.49 4.67 -2.65
C MET A 83 -2.88 5.21 -2.33
N PHE A 84 -2.94 6.33 -1.60
CA PHE A 84 -4.18 6.99 -1.21
C PHE A 84 -4.95 7.52 -2.42
N ARG A 85 -4.24 8.05 -3.43
CA ARG A 85 -4.84 8.43 -4.72
C ARG A 85 -5.49 7.25 -5.42
N ASP A 86 -4.84 6.08 -5.39
CA ASP A 86 -5.42 4.88 -6.02
C ASP A 86 -6.68 4.42 -5.28
N LEU A 87 -6.69 4.44 -3.95
CA LEU A 87 -7.88 4.14 -3.15
C LEU A 87 -8.99 5.17 -3.41
N LYS A 88 -8.67 6.46 -3.53
CA LYS A 88 -9.63 7.52 -3.85
C LYS A 88 -10.28 7.29 -5.21
N LYS A 89 -9.49 6.92 -6.22
CA LYS A 89 -10.00 6.56 -7.55
C LYS A 89 -10.94 5.34 -7.55
N LEU A 90 -10.84 4.48 -6.54
CA LEU A 90 -11.74 3.35 -6.35
C LEU A 90 -12.94 3.69 -5.43
N GLY A 91 -13.03 4.90 -4.87
CA GLY A 91 -14.06 5.28 -3.89
C GLY A 91 -13.85 4.65 -2.50
N LEU A 92 -12.65 4.15 -2.20
CA LEU A 92 -12.34 3.38 -0.99
C LEU A 92 -11.48 4.15 0.03
N LEU A 93 -11.06 5.38 -0.29
CA LEU A 93 -10.16 6.16 0.58
C LEU A 93 -10.77 6.43 1.96
N ASP A 94 -12.01 6.91 2.01
CA ASP A 94 -12.65 7.30 3.27
C ASP A 94 -12.81 6.10 4.21
N THR A 95 -13.23 4.96 3.66
CA THR A 95 -13.37 3.74 4.46
C THR A 95 -12.02 3.21 4.93
N PHE A 96 -11.00 3.25 4.08
CA PHE A 96 -9.63 2.92 4.47
C PHE A 96 -9.15 3.81 5.62
N LEU A 97 -9.33 5.13 5.53
CA LEU A 97 -8.91 6.08 6.57
C LEU A 97 -9.67 5.87 7.88
N LYS A 98 -10.97 5.60 7.81
CA LYS A 98 -11.79 5.27 8.99
C LYS A 98 -11.30 3.99 9.68
N GLN A 99 -11.00 2.95 8.91
CA GLN A 99 -10.44 1.71 9.44
C GLN A 99 -9.02 1.93 9.99
N ALA A 100 -8.16 2.66 9.27
CA ALA A 100 -6.81 2.97 9.72
C ALA A 100 -6.79 3.72 11.06
N LYS A 101 -7.67 4.71 11.23
CA LYS A 101 -7.83 5.43 12.50
C LYS A 101 -8.21 4.50 13.66
N LYS A 102 -8.94 3.42 13.41
CA LYS A 102 -9.33 2.43 14.41
C LYS A 102 -8.20 1.43 14.71
N ILE A 103 -7.51 0.96 13.67
CA ILE A 103 -6.49 -0.10 13.75
C ILE A 103 -5.16 0.46 14.27
N ASP A 104 -4.70 1.57 13.70
CA ASP A 104 -3.43 2.20 14.01
C ASP A 104 -3.59 3.74 13.97
N PRO A 105 -4.08 4.34 15.08
CA PRO A 105 -4.28 5.77 15.18
C PRO A 105 -3.00 6.58 14.94
N GLU A 106 -1.84 6.06 15.35
CA GLU A 106 -0.54 6.72 15.20
C GLU A 106 -0.19 6.90 13.71
N SER A 107 -0.29 5.82 12.92
CA SER A 107 -0.06 5.87 11.48
C SER A 107 -1.06 6.80 10.80
N TYR A 108 -2.33 6.76 11.19
CA TYR A 108 -3.37 7.66 10.68
C TYR A 108 -3.04 9.14 10.94
N GLU A 109 -2.67 9.48 12.18
CA GLU A 109 -2.28 10.85 12.56
C GLU A 109 -1.03 11.32 11.82
N GLU A 110 -0.03 10.44 11.69
CA GLU A 110 1.18 10.72 10.92
C GLU A 110 0.83 11.09 9.47
N TRP A 111 -0.08 10.33 8.83
CA TRP A 111 -0.49 10.63 7.46
C TRP A 111 -1.31 11.90 7.37
N GLN A 112 -2.26 12.16 8.29
CA GLN A 112 -3.02 13.41 8.28
C GLN A 112 -2.14 14.65 8.43
N LYS A 113 -1.05 14.56 9.20
CA LYS A 113 -0.10 15.68 9.38
C LYS A 113 0.73 15.98 8.13
N ASN A 114 1.01 14.97 7.31
CA ASN A 114 1.97 15.06 6.21
C ASN A 114 1.33 14.96 4.81
N ILE A 115 0.06 14.59 4.71
CA ILE A 115 -0.67 14.40 3.46
C ILE A 115 -1.97 15.19 3.51
N ASP A 116 -2.14 16.10 2.55
CA ASP A 116 -3.42 16.77 2.32
C ASP A 116 -4.36 15.85 1.50
N PHE A 117 -5.26 15.15 2.19
CA PHE A 117 -6.24 14.26 1.55
C PHE A 117 -7.27 14.97 0.66
N ASN A 118 -7.46 16.28 0.84
CA ASN A 118 -8.37 17.06 0.01
C ASN A 118 -7.74 17.40 -1.35
N ALA A 119 -6.41 17.56 -1.38
CA ALA A 119 -5.66 17.94 -2.58
C ALA A 119 -5.22 16.76 -3.48
N ILE A 120 -5.44 15.49 -3.07
CA ILE A 120 -5.00 14.30 -3.82
C ILE A 120 -6.08 13.66 -4.69
#